data_AF-A0A3D1R2U7-F1
#
_entry.id   AF-A0A3D1R2U7-F1
#
_cell.length_a   1.000
_cell.length_b   1.000
_cell.length_c   1.000
_cell.angle_alpha   90.00
_cell.angle_beta   90.00
_cell.angle_gamma   90.00
#
_symmetry.space_group_name_H-M   'P 1'
#
loop_
_entity.id
_entity.type
_entity.pdbx_description
1 polymer ?
#
loop_
_entity_poly.entity_id
_entity_poly.type
_entity_poly.pdbx_seq_one_letter_code
_entity_poly.pdbx_strand_id
1 'polypeptide(L)'
;GVCSGGACVCAGGATEALCADGEDNDCDGKADCEDADCDAKACGPQLVCAGSACTAPCVPSGNVEANCGDGIDGDCDGRIDCGDGDCSGEACGPAGMVCLHGGCACPGGELSETSCDDGHDNDCDGRADCLDDDCQGRACGPEMTCLDSVCEIGCSSSEPAEQTCGDGVDSDCDGALDCDDPDCEGLSCGLGQLCLSGSCQQVCVVDENEEASCADRRDNDCDG
;
A
#
# COMPACT_ATOMS: atom_id res chain seq x y z
N GLY A 1 -43.70 -33.92 -25.98
CA GLY A 1 -43.99 -35.26 -26.55
C GLY A 1 -45.15 -35.93 -25.83
N VAL A 2 -45.64 -37.08 -26.32
CA VAL A 2 -46.66 -37.89 -25.62
C VAL A 2 -45.96 -39.02 -24.87
N CYS A 3 -46.02 -39.00 -23.54
CA CYS A 3 -45.41 -40.03 -22.71
C CYS A 3 -46.40 -41.18 -22.44
N SER A 4 -45.97 -42.42 -22.69
CA SER A 4 -46.70 -43.62 -22.26
C SER A 4 -45.72 -44.75 -21.96
N GLY A 5 -45.80 -45.32 -20.76
CA GLY A 5 -45.02 -46.50 -20.37
C GLY A 5 -43.59 -46.24 -19.88
N GLY A 6 -43.24 -45.02 -19.49
CA GLY A 6 -41.92 -44.72 -18.90
C GLY A 6 -40.77 -44.52 -19.90
N ALA A 7 -41.07 -44.44 -21.19
CA ALA A 7 -40.13 -44.02 -22.23
C ALA A 7 -40.73 -42.85 -23.03
N CYS A 8 -40.04 -41.71 -23.03
CA CYS A 8 -40.38 -40.56 -23.87
C CYS A 8 -40.03 -40.88 -25.32
N VAL A 9 -41.01 -40.87 -26.21
CA VAL A 9 -40.76 -40.90 -27.66
C VAL A 9 -40.77 -39.46 -28.15
N CYS A 10 -39.59 -38.91 -28.34
CA CYS A 10 -39.43 -37.65 -29.06
C CYS A 10 -39.41 -37.96 -30.56
N ALA A 11 -40.16 -37.20 -31.34
CA ALA A 11 -40.09 -37.24 -32.80
C ALA A 11 -38.84 -36.46 -33.27
N GLY A 12 -37.69 -36.78 -32.67
CA GLY A 12 -36.52 -35.92 -32.47
C GLY A 12 -36.12 -35.12 -33.70
N GLY A 13 -36.05 -33.80 -33.52
CA GLY A 13 -35.16 -32.98 -34.33
C GLY A 13 -33.71 -33.42 -34.08
N ALA A 14 -32.79 -33.04 -34.96
CA ALA A 14 -31.37 -33.32 -34.78
C ALA A 14 -30.65 -32.21 -33.98
N THR A 15 -31.42 -31.26 -33.43
CA THR A 15 -30.90 -30.02 -32.85
C THR A 15 -31.88 -29.44 -31.83
N GLU A 16 -31.38 -29.06 -30.66
CA GLU A 16 -32.10 -28.23 -29.69
C GLU A 16 -32.42 -26.85 -30.30
N ALA A 17 -33.71 -26.51 -30.35
CA ALA A 17 -34.21 -25.33 -31.03
C ALA A 17 -34.62 -24.21 -30.07
N LEU A 18 -34.98 -24.55 -28.84
CA LEU A 18 -35.48 -23.63 -27.83
C LEU A 18 -34.53 -23.65 -26.63
N CYS A 19 -33.51 -22.79 -26.68
CA CYS A 19 -32.41 -22.79 -25.71
C CYS A 19 -32.72 -22.08 -24.39
N ALA A 20 -33.99 -21.96 -24.00
CA ALA A 20 -34.41 -21.29 -22.77
C ALA A 20 -35.80 -21.72 -22.27
N ASP A 21 -36.33 -22.84 -22.73
CA ASP A 21 -37.67 -23.31 -22.36
C ASP A 21 -37.68 -24.34 -21.23
N GLY A 22 -36.50 -24.80 -20.78
CA GLY A 22 -36.35 -25.76 -19.70
C GLY A 22 -36.55 -27.21 -20.13
N GLU A 23 -36.69 -27.48 -21.44
CA GLU A 23 -37.01 -28.80 -21.98
C GLU A 23 -35.88 -29.29 -22.91
N ASP A 24 -35.70 -30.61 -22.95
CA ASP A 24 -34.83 -31.32 -23.89
C ASP A 24 -35.67 -31.67 -25.13
N ASN A 25 -35.63 -30.81 -26.16
CA ASN A 25 -36.50 -30.87 -27.34
C ASN A 25 -35.97 -31.79 -28.44
N ASP A 26 -34.70 -32.20 -28.39
CA ASP A 26 -34.12 -33.20 -29.30
C ASP A 26 -33.86 -34.56 -28.63
N CYS A 27 -33.96 -34.62 -27.31
CA CYS A 27 -33.92 -35.79 -26.45
C CYS A 27 -32.56 -36.49 -26.44
N ASP A 28 -31.49 -35.70 -26.51
CA ASP A 28 -30.10 -36.17 -26.40
C ASP A 28 -29.61 -36.29 -24.94
N GLY A 29 -30.40 -35.80 -23.98
CA GLY A 29 -30.14 -35.84 -22.54
C GLY A 29 -29.63 -34.53 -21.95
N LYS A 30 -29.59 -33.45 -22.73
CA LYS A 30 -29.26 -32.08 -22.31
C LYS A 30 -30.39 -31.13 -22.70
N ALA A 31 -30.52 -30.04 -21.97
CA ALA A 31 -31.57 -29.04 -22.21
C ALA A 31 -30.97 -27.65 -22.18
N ASP A 32 -31.56 -26.72 -22.93
CA ASP A 32 -31.16 -25.32 -23.00
C ASP A 32 -29.64 -25.14 -23.21
N CYS A 33 -28.99 -24.26 -22.45
CA CYS A 33 -27.56 -24.01 -22.60
C CYS A 33 -26.67 -25.20 -22.24
N GLU A 34 -27.15 -26.20 -21.51
CA GLU A 34 -26.38 -27.42 -21.26
C GLU A 34 -26.23 -28.29 -22.53
N ASP A 35 -27.08 -28.03 -23.53
CA ASP A 35 -27.07 -28.62 -24.86
C ASP A 35 -26.02 -27.99 -25.78
N ALA A 36 -25.30 -28.82 -26.54
CA ALA A 36 -24.26 -28.36 -27.46
C ALA A 36 -24.83 -27.66 -28.70
N ASP A 37 -26.05 -28.01 -29.12
CA ASP A 37 -26.76 -27.34 -30.20
C ASP A 37 -27.20 -25.93 -29.82
N CYS A 38 -27.19 -25.59 -28.52
CA CYS A 38 -27.52 -24.27 -28.02
C CYS A 38 -26.34 -23.31 -27.91
N ASP A 39 -25.11 -23.75 -28.17
CA ASP A 39 -23.93 -22.89 -28.07
C ASP A 39 -24.06 -21.63 -28.94
N ALA A 40 -23.78 -20.47 -28.34
CA ALA A 40 -23.96 -19.13 -28.92
C ALA A 40 -25.40 -18.76 -29.37
N LYS A 41 -26.42 -19.57 -29.06
CA LYS A 41 -27.84 -19.20 -29.30
C LYS A 41 -28.36 -18.33 -28.17
N ALA A 42 -29.35 -17.50 -28.50
CA ALA A 42 -30.00 -16.63 -27.52
C ALA A 42 -30.81 -17.45 -26.52
N CYS A 43 -30.58 -17.21 -25.24
CA CYS A 43 -31.26 -17.88 -24.13
C CYS A 43 -32.03 -16.88 -23.23
N GLY A 44 -32.07 -15.60 -23.62
CA GLY A 44 -32.77 -14.55 -22.90
C GLY A 44 -32.59 -13.18 -23.55
N PRO A 45 -33.23 -12.14 -23.00
CA PRO A 45 -33.04 -10.78 -23.46
C PRO A 45 -31.58 -10.36 -23.24
N GLN A 46 -30.83 -10.21 -24.33
CA GLN A 46 -29.39 -9.91 -24.33
C GLN A 46 -28.50 -11.00 -23.69
N LEU A 47 -28.96 -12.25 -23.62
CA LEU A 47 -28.18 -13.37 -23.11
C LEU A 47 -27.98 -14.42 -24.21
N VAL A 48 -26.83 -15.06 -24.20
CA VAL A 48 -26.44 -16.15 -25.10
C VAL A 48 -25.95 -17.35 -24.27
N CYS A 49 -26.13 -18.55 -24.79
CA CYS A 49 -25.52 -19.71 -24.17
C CYS A 49 -24.01 -19.69 -24.41
N ALA A 50 -23.24 -19.74 -23.33
CA ALA A 50 -21.78 -19.91 -23.37
C ALA A 50 -21.36 -20.72 -22.13
N GLY A 51 -20.53 -21.75 -22.32
CA GLY A 51 -20.02 -22.55 -21.21
C GLY A 51 -21.10 -23.27 -20.39
N SER A 52 -22.15 -23.76 -21.06
CA SER A 52 -23.31 -24.41 -20.44
C SER A 52 -24.22 -23.52 -19.58
N ALA A 53 -24.04 -22.20 -19.63
CA ALA A 53 -24.86 -21.24 -18.91
C ALA A 53 -25.42 -20.16 -19.84
N CYS A 54 -26.56 -19.60 -19.46
CA CYS A 54 -27.14 -18.45 -20.13
C CYS A 54 -26.49 -17.18 -19.58
N THR A 55 -25.54 -16.59 -20.32
CA THR A 55 -24.73 -15.47 -19.86
C THR A 55 -24.85 -14.27 -20.79
N ALA A 56 -24.54 -13.07 -20.30
CA ALA A 56 -24.44 -11.92 -21.18
C ALA A 56 -23.26 -12.14 -22.15
N PRO A 57 -23.40 -11.81 -23.44
CA PRO A 57 -22.28 -11.86 -24.37
C PRO A 57 -21.20 -10.89 -23.86
N CYS A 58 -20.00 -11.41 -23.65
CA CYS A 58 -18.85 -10.58 -23.36
C CYS A 58 -18.63 -9.63 -24.55
N VAL A 59 -18.60 -8.33 -24.30
CA VAL A 59 -18.33 -7.32 -25.32
C VAL A 59 -16.93 -6.78 -25.04
N PRO A 60 -15.92 -7.18 -25.81
CA PRO A 60 -14.55 -6.80 -25.52
C PRO A 60 -14.43 -5.28 -25.66
N SER A 61 -13.99 -4.64 -24.59
CA SER A 61 -13.71 -3.21 -24.57
C SER A 61 -12.27 -2.91 -25.00
N GLY A 62 -11.44 -3.95 -25.15
CA GLY A 62 -10.05 -3.90 -25.59
C GLY A 62 -9.51 -5.31 -25.93
N ASN A 63 -8.19 -5.42 -26.10
CA ASN A 63 -7.48 -6.72 -26.17
C ASN A 63 -6.62 -6.96 -24.92
N VAL A 64 -6.89 -6.20 -23.86
CA VAL A 64 -6.18 -6.22 -22.57
C VAL A 64 -7.23 -5.90 -21.52
N GLU A 65 -7.30 -6.70 -20.47
CA GLU A 65 -8.15 -6.44 -19.31
C GLU A 65 -7.64 -5.19 -18.55
N ALA A 66 -8.46 -4.14 -18.50
CA ALA A 66 -8.08 -2.85 -17.91
C ALA A 66 -8.54 -2.67 -16.46
N ASN A 67 -9.58 -3.40 -16.04
CA ASN A 67 -10.13 -3.34 -14.69
C ASN A 67 -9.94 -4.71 -14.04
N CYS A 68 -8.99 -4.82 -13.12
CA CYS A 68 -8.55 -6.10 -12.58
C CYS A 68 -9.23 -6.47 -11.25
N GLY A 69 -10.45 -5.98 -11.02
CA GLY A 69 -11.18 -6.19 -9.77
C GLY A 69 -12.68 -5.90 -9.85
N ASP A 70 -13.25 -5.87 -11.05
CA ASP A 70 -14.69 -5.62 -11.26
C ASP A 70 -15.49 -6.89 -11.58
N GLY A 71 -14.83 -8.05 -11.70
CA GLY A 71 -15.46 -9.33 -11.97
C GLY A 71 -15.90 -9.51 -13.42
N ILE A 72 -15.40 -8.68 -14.34
CA ILE A 72 -15.77 -8.69 -15.75
C ILE A 72 -14.54 -8.96 -16.61
N ASP A 73 -14.61 -10.02 -17.42
CA ASP A 73 -13.66 -10.29 -18.50
C ASP A 73 -13.70 -9.15 -19.54
N GLY A 74 -12.74 -8.24 -19.47
CA GLY A 74 -12.74 -6.99 -20.23
C GLY A 74 -12.33 -7.13 -21.71
N ASP A 75 -11.62 -8.20 -22.04
CA ASP A 75 -11.09 -8.50 -23.38
C ASP A 75 -11.61 -9.83 -23.97
N CYS A 76 -12.44 -10.52 -23.20
CA CYS A 76 -13.16 -11.74 -23.56
C CYS A 76 -12.25 -12.94 -23.85
N ASP A 77 -11.12 -13.06 -23.16
CA ASP A 77 -10.18 -14.17 -23.32
C ASP A 77 -10.54 -15.42 -22.48
N GLY A 78 -11.53 -15.28 -21.59
CA GLY A 78 -12.03 -16.32 -20.69
C GLY A 78 -11.40 -16.31 -19.29
N ARG A 79 -10.55 -15.34 -18.99
CA ARG A 79 -10.04 -15.04 -17.66
C ARG A 79 -10.65 -13.74 -17.15
N ILE A 80 -10.62 -13.55 -15.83
CA ILE A 80 -11.28 -12.44 -15.17
C ILE A 80 -10.35 -11.95 -14.05
N ASP A 81 -10.25 -10.63 -13.92
CA ASP A 81 -9.51 -9.93 -12.89
C ASP A 81 -8.07 -10.48 -12.73
N CYS A 82 -7.61 -10.68 -11.50
CA CYS A 82 -6.29 -11.27 -11.25
C CYS A 82 -6.08 -12.70 -11.80
N GLY A 83 -7.14 -13.39 -12.24
CA GLY A 83 -7.02 -14.65 -12.97
C GLY A 83 -6.51 -14.49 -14.40
N ASP A 84 -6.55 -13.26 -14.91
CA ASP A 84 -6.01 -12.83 -16.20
C ASP A 84 -4.51 -12.53 -16.11
N GLY A 85 -3.78 -12.87 -17.17
CA GLY A 85 -2.36 -12.58 -17.30
C GLY A 85 -2.08 -11.09 -17.55
N ASP A 86 -3.02 -10.38 -18.16
CA ASP A 86 -2.91 -8.95 -18.46
C ASP A 86 -3.02 -8.09 -17.20
N CYS A 87 -3.67 -8.60 -16.16
CA CYS A 87 -3.81 -7.96 -14.86
C CYS A 87 -2.63 -8.16 -13.90
N SER A 88 -1.56 -8.86 -14.30
CA SER A 88 -0.44 -9.17 -13.41
C SER A 88 0.28 -7.91 -12.90
N GLY A 89 0.16 -7.62 -11.59
CA GLY A 89 0.74 -6.45 -10.95
C GLY A 89 -0.12 -5.18 -11.00
N GLU A 90 -1.29 -5.24 -11.64
CA GLU A 90 -2.24 -4.14 -11.69
C GLU A 90 -3.07 -4.06 -10.41
N ALA A 91 -3.63 -2.87 -10.15
CA ALA A 91 -4.50 -2.63 -8.99
C ALA A 91 -5.81 -3.42 -9.13
N CYS A 92 -6.15 -4.17 -8.08
CA CYS A 92 -7.31 -5.07 -8.07
C CYS A 92 -8.32 -4.74 -6.96
N GLY A 93 -7.99 -3.78 -6.10
CA GLY A 93 -8.89 -3.37 -5.03
C GLY A 93 -8.41 -2.11 -4.32
N PRO A 94 -9.09 -1.75 -3.21
CA PRO A 94 -8.71 -0.58 -2.42
C PRO A 94 -7.33 -0.74 -1.77
N ALA A 95 -6.81 0.37 -1.24
CA ALA A 95 -5.67 0.35 -0.33
C ALA A 95 -4.41 -0.35 -0.90
N GLY A 96 -4.05 -0.06 -2.16
CA GLY A 96 -2.81 -0.57 -2.75
C GLY A 96 -2.78 -2.07 -3.07
N MET A 97 -3.90 -2.79 -2.94
CA MET A 97 -3.96 -4.20 -3.33
C MET A 97 -3.72 -4.38 -4.84
N VAL A 98 -2.88 -5.35 -5.17
CA VAL A 98 -2.49 -5.66 -6.55
C VAL A 98 -2.65 -7.16 -6.85
N CYS A 99 -2.77 -7.49 -8.13
CA CYS A 99 -2.84 -8.88 -8.55
C CYS A 99 -1.50 -9.59 -8.40
N LEU A 100 -1.45 -10.57 -7.49
CA LEU A 100 -0.29 -11.40 -7.20
C LEU A 100 -0.68 -12.88 -7.28
N HIS A 101 0.05 -13.66 -8.06
CA HIS A 101 -0.13 -15.12 -8.17
C HIS A 101 -1.56 -15.58 -8.52
N GLY A 102 -2.31 -14.79 -9.31
CA GLY A 102 -3.66 -15.16 -9.72
C GLY A 102 -4.77 -14.65 -8.80
N GLY A 103 -4.45 -13.84 -7.78
CA GLY A 103 -5.42 -13.31 -6.82
C GLY A 103 -5.10 -11.89 -6.39
N CYS A 104 -6.11 -11.19 -5.90
CA CYS A 104 -5.94 -9.84 -5.36
C CYS A 104 -5.36 -9.94 -3.95
N ALA A 105 -4.17 -9.36 -3.74
CA ALA A 105 -3.47 -9.47 -2.47
C ALA A 105 -2.69 -8.19 -2.15
N CYS A 106 -2.45 -7.98 -0.86
CA CYS A 106 -1.56 -6.92 -0.42
C CYS A 106 -0.10 -7.29 -0.74
N PRO A 107 0.67 -6.41 -1.41
CA PRO A 107 2.06 -6.68 -1.73
C PRO A 107 2.96 -6.76 -0.50
N GLY A 108 2.69 -5.98 0.55
CA GLY A 108 3.39 -6.10 1.83
C GLY A 108 3.00 -7.35 2.60
N GLY A 109 1.74 -7.81 2.45
CA GLY A 109 1.24 -9.04 3.06
C GLY A 109 1.22 -8.99 4.59
N GLU A 110 1.36 -7.80 5.16
CA GLU A 110 1.31 -7.58 6.59
C GLU A 110 -0.16 -7.45 7.05
N LEU A 111 -0.42 -7.75 8.32
CA LEU A 111 -1.73 -7.54 8.94
C LEU A 111 -1.79 -6.21 9.72
N SER A 112 -0.65 -5.53 9.77
CA SER A 112 -0.42 -4.28 10.47
C SER A 112 0.81 -3.63 9.86
N GLU A 113 0.77 -2.33 9.59
CA GLU A 113 1.89 -1.61 9.01
C GLU A 113 3.09 -1.60 9.97
N THR A 114 4.24 -2.13 9.51
CA THR A 114 5.47 -2.16 10.32
C THR A 114 6.62 -1.31 9.79
N SER A 115 6.62 -1.01 8.50
CA SER A 115 7.49 -0.01 7.88
C SER A 115 6.73 1.30 7.81
N CYS A 116 7.09 2.26 8.67
CA CYS A 116 6.34 3.50 8.87
C CYS A 116 6.99 4.73 8.21
N ASP A 117 7.88 4.49 7.25
CA ASP A 117 8.69 5.52 6.57
C ASP A 117 9.04 5.16 5.11
N ASP A 118 8.39 4.15 4.53
CA ASP A 118 8.70 3.66 3.18
C ASP A 118 7.77 4.20 2.09
N GLY A 119 6.72 4.94 2.46
CA GLY A 119 5.76 5.50 1.52
C GLY A 119 4.70 4.51 1.03
N HIS A 120 4.60 3.33 1.64
CA HIS A 120 3.76 2.23 1.17
C HIS A 120 2.84 1.67 2.25
N ASP A 121 1.54 1.61 1.93
CA ASP A 121 0.51 0.90 2.70
C ASP A 121 0.79 -0.62 2.68
N ASN A 122 1.55 -1.11 3.66
CA ASN A 122 2.10 -2.47 3.68
C ASN A 122 1.12 -3.54 4.18
N ASP A 123 0.03 -3.14 4.81
CA ASP A 123 -1.07 -4.00 5.26
C ASP A 123 -2.38 -3.79 4.48
N CYS A 124 -2.40 -2.81 3.58
CA CYS A 124 -3.48 -2.51 2.66
C CYS A 124 -4.78 -2.13 3.38
N ASP A 125 -4.67 -1.30 4.42
CA ASP A 125 -5.81 -0.80 5.19
C ASP A 125 -6.35 0.56 4.68
N GLY A 126 -5.56 1.24 3.85
CA GLY A 126 -5.87 2.50 3.18
C GLY A 126 -5.09 3.70 3.71
N ARG A 127 -4.19 3.49 4.66
CA ARG A 127 -3.25 4.49 5.19
C ARG A 127 -1.83 3.97 5.00
N ALA A 128 -0.86 4.88 5.11
CA ALA A 128 0.54 4.54 4.93
C ALA A 128 1.40 5.39 5.85
N ASP A 129 2.52 4.84 6.27
CA ASP A 129 3.47 5.45 7.19
C ASP A 129 2.77 6.00 8.46
N CYS A 130 3.18 7.17 8.94
CA CYS A 130 2.53 7.78 10.10
C CYS A 130 1.06 8.11 9.89
N LEU A 131 0.51 8.14 8.67
CA LEU A 131 -0.95 8.32 8.50
C LEU A 131 -1.76 7.09 8.93
N ASP A 132 -1.08 5.96 9.15
CA ASP A 132 -1.61 4.69 9.60
C ASP A 132 -1.67 4.57 11.13
N ASP A 133 -2.74 3.95 11.61
CA ASP A 133 -2.99 3.78 13.04
C ASP A 133 -2.04 2.71 13.65
N ASP A 134 -1.57 1.74 12.87
CA ASP A 134 -0.63 0.70 13.31
C ASP A 134 0.80 1.22 13.48
N CYS A 135 1.10 2.36 12.85
CA CYS A 135 2.37 3.06 12.96
C CYS A 135 2.47 3.99 14.17
N GLN A 136 1.37 4.25 14.89
CA GLN A 136 1.37 5.12 16.07
C GLN A 136 2.40 4.66 17.13
N GLY A 137 3.35 5.55 17.46
CA GLY A 137 4.43 5.26 18.42
C GLY A 137 5.57 4.41 17.86
N ARG A 138 5.59 4.11 16.55
CA ARG A 138 6.70 3.42 15.87
C ARG A 138 7.68 4.41 15.27
N ALA A 139 8.92 3.97 15.11
CA ALA A 139 9.96 4.76 14.48
C ALA A 139 9.64 5.00 12.99
N CYS A 140 9.78 6.25 12.55
CA CYS A 140 9.57 6.68 11.16
C CYS A 140 10.81 7.40 10.59
N GLY A 141 11.95 7.19 11.25
CA GLY A 141 13.25 7.74 10.85
C GLY A 141 14.23 7.70 12.02
N PRO A 142 15.44 8.25 11.84
CA PRO A 142 16.41 8.40 12.92
C PRO A 142 15.83 9.30 14.01
N GLU A 143 15.61 8.76 15.21
CA GLU A 143 15.13 9.50 16.39
C GLU A 143 13.73 10.12 16.26
N MET A 144 13.01 9.77 15.19
CA MET A 144 11.64 10.19 14.93
C MET A 144 10.65 9.05 15.18
N THR A 145 9.48 9.40 15.67
CA THR A 145 8.39 8.47 15.97
C THR A 145 7.08 9.03 15.41
N CYS A 146 6.20 8.18 14.91
CA CYS A 146 4.88 8.63 14.49
C CYS A 146 4.03 9.06 15.70
N LEU A 147 3.64 10.33 15.74
CA LEU A 147 2.78 10.93 16.74
C LEU A 147 1.69 11.76 16.04
N ASP A 148 0.43 11.54 16.40
CA ASP A 148 -0.73 12.26 15.82
C ASP A 148 -0.72 12.33 14.28
N SER A 149 -0.34 11.21 13.68
CA SER A 149 -0.20 10.99 12.25
C SER A 149 0.93 11.75 11.53
N VAL A 150 1.93 12.23 12.27
CA VAL A 150 3.09 12.95 11.74
C VAL A 150 4.36 12.23 12.17
N CYS A 151 5.35 12.17 11.27
CA CYS A 151 6.70 11.74 11.62
C CYS A 151 7.45 12.91 12.23
N GLU A 152 7.64 12.88 13.54
CA GLU A 152 8.30 13.96 14.28
C GLU A 152 9.24 13.39 15.36
N ILE A 153 10.08 14.25 15.93
CA ILE A 153 11.03 13.83 16.97
C ILE A 153 10.22 13.23 18.14
N GLY A 154 10.51 11.96 18.44
CA GLY A 154 9.74 11.14 19.38
C GLY A 154 10.04 11.47 20.85
N CYS A 155 10.25 12.74 21.20
CA CYS A 155 10.45 13.16 22.57
C CYS A 155 9.29 14.05 23.02
N SER A 156 8.93 13.90 24.30
CA SER A 156 7.80 14.61 24.90
C SER A 156 8.31 15.95 25.40
N SER A 157 7.56 17.04 25.22
CA SER A 157 7.89 18.38 25.76
C SER A 157 7.90 18.48 27.30
N SER A 158 8.05 17.33 27.98
CA SER A 158 8.17 17.15 29.42
C SER A 158 9.55 16.61 29.82
N GLU A 159 10.43 16.41 28.84
CA GLU A 159 11.80 16.00 29.10
C GLU A 159 12.56 17.14 29.83
N PRO A 160 13.57 16.80 30.63
CA PRO A 160 14.39 17.80 31.31
C PRO A 160 15.21 18.59 30.30
N ALA A 161 15.41 19.88 30.61
CA ALA A 161 16.27 20.83 29.88
C ALA A 161 17.47 20.18 29.16
N GLU A 162 17.67 20.53 27.90
CA GLU A 162 18.67 19.95 27.02
C GLU A 162 20.08 20.03 27.65
N GLN A 163 20.80 18.90 27.63
CA GLN A 163 22.17 18.82 28.15
C GLN A 163 23.20 18.38 27.11
N THR A 164 22.77 17.94 25.92
CA THR A 164 23.64 17.44 24.86
C THR A 164 23.67 18.41 23.69
N CYS A 165 24.26 19.58 23.91
CA CYS A 165 24.12 20.73 23.00
C CYS A 165 25.04 20.72 21.76
N GLY A 166 25.26 19.57 21.13
CA GLY A 166 26.08 19.50 19.91
C GLY A 166 25.97 18.19 19.14
N ASP A 167 24.89 17.43 19.34
CA ASP A 167 24.62 16.19 18.62
C ASP A 167 23.61 16.36 17.48
N GLY A 168 22.99 17.54 17.35
CA GLY A 168 21.99 17.79 16.33
C GLY A 168 20.59 17.31 16.70
N VAL A 169 20.34 16.99 17.98
CA VAL A 169 19.05 16.52 18.50
C VAL A 169 18.46 17.46 19.56
N ASP A 170 17.20 17.90 19.34
CA ASP A 170 16.38 18.59 20.34
C ASP A 170 16.01 17.58 21.44
N SER A 171 16.79 17.59 22.54
CA SER A 171 16.72 16.54 23.56
C SER A 171 15.62 16.76 24.59
N ASP A 172 15.03 17.95 24.64
CA ASP A 172 13.95 18.31 25.58
C ASP A 172 12.61 18.64 24.89
N CYS A 173 12.62 18.70 23.56
CA CYS A 173 11.48 18.90 22.67
C CYS A 173 10.73 20.20 22.89
N ASP A 174 11.46 21.28 23.19
CA ASP A 174 10.91 22.62 23.26
C ASP A 174 10.93 23.35 21.89
N GLY A 175 11.57 22.75 20.89
CA GLY A 175 11.57 23.18 19.48
C GLY A 175 12.83 23.95 19.06
N ALA A 176 13.82 24.08 19.94
CA ALA A 176 15.15 24.55 19.60
C ALA A 176 16.16 23.39 19.66
N LEU A 177 17.33 23.58 19.05
CA LEU A 177 18.31 22.51 18.87
C LEU A 177 19.71 22.98 19.26
N ASP A 178 20.45 22.17 20.01
CA ASP A 178 21.86 22.40 20.35
C ASP A 178 22.07 23.85 20.84
N CYS A 179 23.01 24.60 20.25
CA CYS A 179 23.27 25.98 20.66
C CYS A 179 22.19 26.98 20.24
N ASP A 180 21.25 26.61 19.37
CA ASP A 180 20.05 27.42 19.13
C ASP A 180 19.05 27.27 20.30
N ASP A 181 19.22 26.26 21.15
CA ASP A 181 18.43 26.03 22.36
C ASP A 181 18.81 26.97 23.53
N PRO A 182 17.83 27.67 24.16
CA PRO A 182 18.08 28.52 25.32
C PRO A 182 18.65 27.80 26.55
N ASP A 183 18.29 26.53 26.77
CA ASP A 183 18.77 25.70 27.88
C ASP A 183 20.23 25.27 27.67
N CYS A 184 20.71 25.33 26.44
CA CYS A 184 22.10 25.06 26.06
C CYS A 184 23.08 26.21 26.30
N GLU A 185 22.64 27.42 26.61
CA GLU A 185 23.53 28.57 26.79
C GLU A 185 24.59 28.31 27.88
N GLY A 186 25.88 28.33 27.49
CA GLY A 186 27.02 28.05 28.36
C GLY A 186 27.34 26.56 28.57
N LEU A 187 26.58 25.64 27.98
CA LEU A 187 26.88 24.20 27.97
C LEU A 187 27.88 23.84 26.87
N SER A 188 28.53 22.68 27.02
CA SER A 188 29.53 22.21 26.07
C SER A 188 28.89 21.63 24.81
N CYS A 189 29.26 22.17 23.65
CA CYS A 189 28.79 21.74 22.32
C CYS A 189 29.88 21.03 21.50
N GLY A 190 31.04 20.76 22.12
CA GLY A 190 32.19 20.17 21.46
C GLY A 190 33.45 20.21 22.31
N LEU A 191 34.55 19.68 21.76
CA LEU A 191 35.85 19.69 22.44
C LEU A 191 36.39 21.13 22.57
N GLY A 192 36.25 21.71 23.77
CA GLY A 192 36.73 23.08 24.04
C GLY A 192 35.82 24.19 23.54
N GLN A 193 34.56 23.89 23.26
CA GLN A 193 33.58 24.84 22.75
C GLN A 193 32.35 24.87 23.68
N LEU A 194 31.77 26.06 23.85
CA LEU A 194 30.51 26.26 24.57
C LEU A 194 29.49 26.92 23.64
N CYS A 195 28.21 26.69 23.90
CA CYS A 195 27.15 27.44 23.24
C CYS A 195 27.12 28.87 23.76
N LEU A 196 27.26 29.83 22.85
CA LEU A 196 27.22 31.25 23.14
C LEU A 196 26.42 31.95 22.04
N SER A 197 25.29 32.56 22.41
CA SER A 197 24.47 33.37 21.50
C SER A 197 24.00 32.62 20.23
N GLY A 198 23.46 31.42 20.37
CA GLY A 198 22.94 30.67 19.21
C GLY A 198 23.98 29.88 18.43
N SER A 199 25.21 29.70 18.95
CA SER A 199 26.28 29.05 18.18
C SER A 199 27.36 28.40 19.03
N CYS A 200 27.94 27.32 18.52
CA CYS A 200 29.02 26.60 19.17
C CYS A 200 30.37 27.33 18.99
N GLN A 201 30.80 28.05 20.01
CA GLN A 201 31.97 28.94 19.94
C GLN A 201 33.15 28.39 20.76
N GLN A 202 34.36 28.57 20.23
CA GLN A 202 35.58 28.22 20.96
C GLN A 202 35.78 29.18 22.12
N VAL A 203 35.84 28.64 23.34
CA VAL A 203 36.09 29.44 24.53
C VAL A 203 37.56 29.36 24.86
N CYS A 204 38.26 30.46 24.64
CA CYS A 204 39.67 30.60 24.98
C CYS A 204 39.76 31.30 26.32
N VAL A 205 40.31 30.60 27.32
CA VAL A 205 40.65 31.19 28.61
C VAL A 205 42.02 31.82 28.51
N VAL A 206 42.10 33.13 28.73
CA VAL A 206 43.35 33.82 29.04
C VAL A 206 43.75 33.41 30.44
N ASP A 207 44.83 32.62 30.53
CA ASP A 207 45.44 32.31 31.83
C ASP A 207 46.12 33.58 32.39
N GLU A 208 46.51 33.57 33.67
CA GLU A 208 47.12 34.72 34.36
C GLU A 208 48.46 35.20 33.74
N ASN A 209 48.92 34.51 32.70
CA ASN A 209 50.16 34.76 31.94
C ASN A 209 49.93 35.31 30.51
N GLU A 210 48.73 35.79 30.17
CA GLU A 210 48.40 36.39 28.85
C GLU A 210 48.47 35.42 27.64
N GLU A 211 48.58 34.10 27.87
CA GLU A 211 48.47 33.10 26.79
C GLU A 211 47.04 32.52 26.74
N ALA A 212 46.38 32.64 25.59
CA ALA A 212 45.05 32.12 25.37
C ALA A 212 45.13 30.61 25.08
N SER A 213 44.94 29.78 26.11
CA SER A 213 44.92 28.33 25.94
C SER A 213 43.49 27.90 25.59
N CYS A 214 43.21 27.67 24.31
CA CYS A 214 42.00 26.97 23.91
C CYS A 214 42.22 25.45 24.14
N ALA A 215 41.17 24.71 24.49
CA ALA A 215 41.30 23.31 24.96
C ALA A 215 41.83 22.30 23.90
N ASP A 216 42.10 22.75 22.66
CA ASP A 216 42.74 21.96 21.61
C ASP A 216 44.28 22.03 21.62
N ARG A 217 44.86 22.73 22.62
CA ARG A 217 46.31 22.96 22.78
C ARG A 217 46.98 23.58 21.55
N ARG A 218 46.21 24.28 20.71
CA ARG A 218 46.78 25.11 19.65
C ARG A 218 46.65 26.56 20.05
N ASP A 219 47.76 27.25 19.86
CA ASP A 219 47.84 28.69 19.92
C ASP A 219 47.01 29.25 18.76
N ASN A 220 45.95 29.98 19.09
CA ASN A 220 45.05 30.62 18.12
C ASN A 220 44.96 32.12 18.41
N ASP A 221 45.97 32.65 19.08
CA ASP A 221 46.21 34.07 19.18
C ASP A 221 46.43 34.61 17.75
N CYS A 222 45.66 35.62 17.37
CA CYS A 222 45.76 36.25 16.05
C CYS A 222 46.94 37.24 16.01
N ASP A 223 48.05 36.83 16.62
CA ASP A 223 49.27 37.59 16.84
C ASP A 223 50.27 37.42 15.70
N GLY A 224 49.97 36.54 14.73
CA GLY A 224 50.75 36.36 13.51
C GLY A 224 51.94 35.42 13.61
#